data_AF-A0A357XYF5-F1
#
_entry.id   AF-A0A357XYF5-F1
#
_cell.length_a   1.000
_cell.length_b   1.000
_cell.length_c   1.000
_cell.angle_alpha   90.00
_cell.angle_beta   90.00
_cell.angle_gamma   90.00
#
_symmetry.space_group_name_H-M   'P 1'
#
loop_
_entity.id
_entity.type
_entity.pdbx_description
1 polymer ?
#
loop_
_entity_poly.entity_id
_entity_poly.type
_entity_poly.pdbx_seq_one_letter_code
_entity_poly.pdbx_strand_id
1 'polypeptide(L)'
;MNSTLKAAVASCVVLCIVLCLAVTGCGNQKLAGKVSFPDGEVLTTGTIVFSSGTSLSRSFIRPDGSFDVGSLKEADGIPPGVYKVYIIGAVKSYPDPADPSLEIIEPLIDAKYASRETTPLEITIPSEAKIDFVVDRAQ
;
A
#
# COMPACT_ATOMS: atom_id res chain seq x y z
N MET A 1 -54.19 -20.06 25.58
CA MET A 1 -53.19 -20.83 24.81
C MET A 1 -52.37 -19.86 23.94
N ASN A 2 -51.59 -18.94 24.55
CA ASN A 2 -51.03 -17.79 23.79
C ASN A 2 -49.73 -17.19 24.40
N SER A 3 -49.20 -17.70 25.52
CA SER A 3 -48.04 -17.09 26.21
C SER A 3 -46.69 -17.69 25.82
N THR A 4 -46.66 -18.96 25.38
CA THR A 4 -45.42 -19.67 24.98
C THR A 4 -44.91 -19.29 23.59
N LEU A 5 -45.79 -18.78 22.71
CA LEU A 5 -45.42 -18.38 21.35
C LEU A 5 -44.63 -17.06 21.30
N LYS A 6 -44.89 -16.14 22.23
CA LYS A 6 -44.18 -14.84 22.31
C LYS A 6 -42.72 -15.00 22.79
N ALA A 7 -42.46 -15.97 23.66
CA ALA A 7 -41.13 -16.24 24.18
C ALA A 7 -40.20 -16.88 23.13
N ALA A 8 -40.74 -17.75 22.27
CA ALA A 8 -39.97 -18.41 21.21
C ALA A 8 -39.50 -17.43 20.12
N VAL A 9 -40.36 -16.48 19.74
CA VAL A 9 -40.02 -15.45 18.72
C VAL A 9 -39.00 -14.45 19.27
N ALA A 10 -39.10 -14.06 20.53
CA ALA A 10 -38.11 -13.18 21.16
C ALA A 10 -36.72 -13.84 21.28
N SER A 11 -36.66 -15.15 21.54
CA SER A 11 -35.41 -15.90 21.68
C SER A 11 -34.64 -16.07 20.37
N CYS A 12 -35.33 -16.29 19.24
CA CYS A 12 -34.71 -16.39 17.91
C CYS A 12 -34.15 -15.03 17.42
N VAL A 13 -34.81 -13.91 17.73
CA VAL A 13 -34.39 -12.58 17.25
C VAL A 13 -33.13 -12.10 17.97
N VAL A 14 -32.99 -12.38 19.27
CA VAL A 14 -31.78 -12.01 20.04
C VAL A 14 -30.56 -12.83 19.60
N LEU A 15 -30.73 -14.11 19.25
CA LEU A 15 -29.65 -14.96 18.77
C LEU A 15 -29.12 -14.51 17.38
N CYS A 16 -30.00 -14.04 16.48
CA CYS A 16 -29.60 -13.52 15.17
C CYS A 16 -28.87 -12.17 15.25
N ILE A 17 -29.19 -11.31 16.23
CA ILE A 17 -28.54 -10.00 16.39
C ILE A 17 -27.13 -10.14 16.98
N VAL A 18 -26.89 -11.14 17.84
CA VAL A 18 -25.55 -11.41 18.39
C VAL A 18 -24.60 -12.02 17.35
N LEU A 19 -25.12 -12.76 16.35
CA LEU A 19 -24.30 -13.29 15.25
C LEU A 19 -23.86 -12.24 14.22
N CYS A 20 -24.50 -11.07 14.14
CA CYS A 20 -24.14 -10.04 13.18
C CYS A 20 -22.99 -9.11 13.63
N LEU A 21 -22.53 -9.21 14.88
CA LEU A 21 -21.48 -8.36 15.44
C LEU A 21 -20.05 -8.93 15.32
N ALA A 22 -19.88 -10.12 14.72
CA ALA A 22 -18.59 -10.82 14.71
C ALA A 22 -17.80 -10.72 13.40
N VAL A 23 -18.16 -9.82 12.47
CA VAL A 23 -17.41 -9.63 11.21
C VAL A 23 -16.78 -8.25 11.14
N THR A 24 -16.09 -7.81 12.19
CA THR A 24 -15.04 -6.81 12.02
C THR A 24 -13.80 -7.55 11.53
N GLY A 25 -13.63 -7.61 10.22
CA GLY A 25 -12.44 -8.20 9.60
C GLY A 25 -11.19 -7.39 9.95
N CYS A 26 -10.55 -7.70 11.08
CA CYS A 26 -9.23 -7.22 11.46
C CYS A 26 -8.14 -7.96 10.67
N GLY A 27 -8.22 -7.88 9.34
CA GLY A 27 -7.27 -8.50 8.42
C GLY A 27 -6.29 -7.48 7.84
N ASN A 28 -5.07 -7.94 7.54
CA ASN A 28 -4.18 -7.23 6.64
C ASN A 28 -4.82 -7.11 5.26
N GLN A 29 -4.59 -5.98 4.60
CA GLN A 29 -5.22 -5.64 3.32
C GLN A 29 -4.24 -5.82 2.18
N LYS A 30 -4.74 -6.30 1.05
CA LYS A 30 -3.99 -6.26 -0.20
C LYS A 30 -4.08 -4.85 -0.78
N LEU A 31 -2.94 -4.34 -1.23
CA LEU A 31 -2.84 -3.00 -1.81
C LEU A 31 -2.07 -3.09 -3.12
N ALA A 32 -2.70 -2.66 -4.21
CA ALA A 32 -2.08 -2.61 -5.53
C ALA A 32 -2.21 -1.22 -6.14
N GLY A 33 -1.36 -0.91 -7.10
CA GLY A 33 -1.40 0.39 -7.76
C GLY A 33 -0.30 0.58 -8.77
N LYS A 34 -0.21 1.80 -9.29
CA LYS A 34 0.86 2.24 -10.20
C LYS A 34 1.53 3.51 -9.70
N VAL A 35 2.82 3.64 -10.04
CA VAL A 35 3.56 4.89 -9.89
C VAL A 35 3.86 5.46 -11.27
N SER A 36 3.54 6.74 -11.46
CA SER A 36 3.69 7.45 -12.73
C SER A 36 4.23 8.87 -12.51
N PHE A 37 4.64 9.50 -13.60
CA PHE A 37 5.04 10.89 -13.66
C PHE A 37 3.86 11.75 -14.19
N PRO A 38 3.90 13.09 -14.04
CA PRO A 38 2.81 13.97 -14.49
C PRO A 38 2.52 13.91 -15.99
N ASP A 39 3.48 13.46 -16.80
CA ASP A 39 3.35 13.24 -18.25
C ASP A 39 2.64 11.91 -18.62
N GLY A 40 2.33 11.08 -17.62
CA GLY A 40 1.70 9.77 -17.80
C GLY A 40 2.68 8.61 -18.03
N GLU A 41 3.98 8.87 -18.15
CA GLU A 41 4.98 7.81 -18.15
C GLU A 41 5.02 7.12 -16.78
N VAL A 42 5.33 5.82 -16.78
CA VAL A 42 5.41 5.05 -15.54
C VAL A 42 6.82 5.06 -14.95
N LEU A 43 6.92 5.06 -13.62
CA LEU A 43 8.19 4.81 -12.95
C LEU A 43 8.51 3.31 -13.04
N THR A 44 9.59 2.94 -13.71
CA THR A 44 9.83 1.53 -14.10
C THR A 44 10.64 0.73 -13.09
N THR A 45 11.11 1.34 -12.00
CA THR A 45 11.99 0.71 -11.01
C THR A 45 11.89 1.40 -9.66
N GLY A 46 12.39 0.72 -8.62
CA GLY A 46 12.41 1.19 -7.24
C GLY A 46 11.58 0.29 -6.33
N THR A 47 11.54 0.67 -5.06
CA THR A 47 10.74 0.02 -4.02
C THR A 47 9.84 1.07 -3.39
N ILE A 48 8.53 0.90 -3.53
CA ILE A 48 7.56 1.71 -2.82
C ILE A 48 7.43 1.19 -1.38
N VAL A 49 7.48 2.11 -0.43
CA VAL A 49 7.47 1.81 1.01
C VAL A 49 6.33 2.57 1.68
N PHE A 50 5.53 1.82 2.43
CA PHE A 50 4.44 2.30 3.27
C PHE A 50 4.89 2.17 4.72
N SER A 51 5.08 3.30 5.40
CA SER A 51 5.51 3.33 6.79
C SER A 51 4.52 4.07 7.68
N SER A 52 4.08 3.39 8.73
CA SER A 52 3.40 3.98 9.87
C SER A 52 4.34 4.01 11.08
N GLY A 53 3.88 4.51 12.22
CA GLY A 53 4.65 4.46 13.47
C GLY A 53 4.99 3.03 13.92
N THR A 54 4.20 2.05 13.52
CA THR A 54 4.24 0.67 14.05
C THR A 54 4.33 -0.41 12.97
N SER A 55 4.24 -0.04 11.70
CA SER A 55 4.18 -1.00 10.59
C SER A 55 4.97 -0.49 9.39
N LEU A 56 5.59 -1.44 8.68
CA LEU A 56 6.35 -1.18 7.46
C LEU A 56 5.97 -2.25 6.44
N SER A 57 5.46 -1.82 5.30
CA SER A 57 5.16 -2.68 4.15
C SER A 57 5.87 -2.12 2.92
N ARG A 58 6.35 -2.97 2.03
CA ARG A 58 7.06 -2.54 0.82
C ARG A 58 6.80 -3.48 -0.34
N SER A 59 6.92 -2.96 -1.56
CA SER A 59 6.85 -3.75 -2.79
C SER A 59 7.77 -3.17 -3.85
N PHE A 60 8.27 -4.04 -4.74
CA PHE A 60 9.02 -3.60 -5.90
C PHE A 60 8.08 -2.96 -6.92
N ILE A 61 8.52 -1.86 -7.51
CA ILE A 61 7.86 -1.25 -8.66
C ILE A 61 8.33 -2.02 -9.90
N ARG A 62 7.39 -2.60 -10.63
CA ARG A 62 7.64 -3.38 -11.84
C ARG A 62 7.90 -2.45 -13.04
N PRO A 63 8.45 -2.96 -14.16
CA PRO A 63 8.70 -2.17 -15.36
C PRO A 63 7.48 -1.48 -15.96
N ASP A 64 6.26 -1.94 -15.65
CA ASP A 64 5.00 -1.33 -16.09
C ASP A 64 4.42 -0.30 -15.09
N GLY A 65 5.21 0.09 -14.09
CA GLY A 65 4.85 0.99 -13.00
C GLY A 65 4.07 0.36 -11.87
N SER A 66 3.67 -0.92 -11.98
CA SER A 66 2.79 -1.53 -11.00
C SER A 66 3.53 -1.97 -9.74
N PHE A 67 2.84 -1.94 -8.60
CA PHE A 67 3.26 -2.56 -7.36
C PHE A 67 2.10 -3.36 -6.74
N ASP A 68 2.44 -4.30 -5.87
CA ASP A 68 1.46 -5.15 -5.17
C ASP A 68 2.00 -5.53 -3.78
N VAL A 69 1.29 -5.13 -2.73
CA VAL A 69 1.62 -5.34 -1.31
C VAL A 69 0.64 -6.35 -0.73
N GLY A 70 1.15 -7.37 -0.03
CA GLY A 70 0.32 -8.44 0.54
C GLY A 70 0.01 -9.58 -0.41
N SER A 71 0.77 -9.71 -1.51
CA SER A 71 0.51 -10.71 -2.55
C SER A 71 1.17 -12.07 -2.28
N LEU A 72 1.93 -12.24 -1.20
CA LEU A 72 2.72 -13.46 -0.96
C LEU A 72 1.93 -14.59 -0.30
N LYS A 73 1.04 -14.27 0.65
CA LYS A 73 0.21 -15.23 1.38
C LYS A 73 -1.16 -14.61 1.67
N GLU A 74 -2.16 -15.45 1.90
CA GLU A 74 -3.55 -15.00 2.13
C GLU A 74 -3.71 -14.05 3.33
N ALA A 75 -2.90 -14.23 4.38
CA ALA A 75 -2.89 -13.37 5.57
C ALA A 75 -1.84 -12.23 5.53
N ASP A 76 -1.09 -12.09 4.43
CA ASP A 76 -0.13 -11.00 4.24
C ASP A 76 -0.84 -9.71 3.78
N GLY A 77 -0.20 -8.57 3.98
CA GLY A 77 -0.72 -7.27 3.54
C GLY A 77 -0.38 -6.12 4.46
N ILE A 78 -1.10 -5.04 4.27
CA ILE A 78 -0.95 -3.79 4.98
C ILE A 78 -2.15 -3.61 5.93
N PRO A 79 -1.92 -3.47 7.25
CA PRO A 79 -3.00 -3.14 8.18
C PRO A 79 -3.71 -1.83 7.78
N PRO A 80 -5.01 -1.68 8.08
CA PRO A 80 -5.69 -0.39 7.96
C PRO A 80 -5.01 0.67 8.83
N GLY A 81 -4.87 1.89 8.32
CA GLY A 81 -4.24 2.99 9.05
C GLY A 81 -3.68 4.09 8.14
N VAL A 82 -3.02 5.07 8.77
CA VAL A 82 -2.35 6.18 8.07
C VAL A 82 -0.88 5.85 7.86
N TYR A 83 -0.41 6.04 6.63
CA TYR A 83 0.95 5.70 6.20
C TYR A 83 1.58 6.88 5.46
N LYS A 84 2.85 7.15 5.78
CA LYS A 84 3.74 7.88 4.88
C LYS A 84 4.19 6.96 3.76
N VAL A 85 4.24 7.48 2.55
CA VAL A 85 4.64 6.73 1.36
C VAL A 85 5.89 7.34 0.76
N TYR A 86 6.91 6.53 0.53
CA TYR A 86 8.16 6.99 -0.08
C TYR A 86 8.75 5.89 -0.96
N ILE A 87 9.67 6.26 -1.84
CA ILE A 87 10.23 5.36 -2.85
C ILE A 87 11.74 5.37 -2.73
N ILE A 88 12.33 4.18 -2.54
CA ILE A 88 13.78 4.00 -2.50
C ILE A 88 14.27 3.28 -3.75
N GLY A 89 15.52 3.51 -4.14
CA GLY A 89 16.14 2.81 -5.27
C GLY A 89 15.51 3.10 -6.64
N ALA A 90 14.73 4.18 -6.75
CA ALA A 90 14.25 4.68 -8.04
C ALA A 90 15.39 5.44 -8.75
N VAL A 91 16.36 4.68 -9.26
CA VAL A 91 17.56 5.20 -9.91
C VAL A 91 17.80 4.49 -11.24
N LYS A 92 18.46 5.16 -12.17
CA LYS A 92 19.19 4.53 -13.27
C LYS A 92 20.63 4.34 -12.84
N SER A 93 21.17 3.15 -13.07
CA SER A 93 22.59 2.88 -12.96
C SER A 93 23.13 2.53 -14.35
N TYR A 94 24.26 3.12 -14.71
CA TYR A 94 25.00 2.78 -15.92
C TYR A 94 26.51 2.95 -15.69
N PRO A 95 27.36 2.23 -16.44
CA PRO A 95 28.81 2.33 -16.28
C PRO A 95 29.31 3.74 -16.59
N ASP A 96 30.30 4.22 -15.83
CA ASP A 96 30.97 5.49 -16.12
C ASP A 96 31.76 5.34 -17.45
N PRO A 97 31.55 6.23 -18.45
CA PRO A 97 32.27 6.17 -19.71
C PRO A 97 33.78 6.41 -19.58
N ALA A 98 34.24 7.08 -18.53
CA ALA A 98 35.65 7.32 -18.25
C ALA A 98 36.32 6.15 -17.50
N ASP A 99 35.56 5.43 -16.67
CA ASP A 99 36.02 4.24 -15.95
C ASP A 99 34.89 3.20 -15.82
N PRO A 100 34.85 2.17 -16.69
CA PRO A 100 33.80 1.16 -16.66
C PRO A 100 33.71 0.33 -15.37
N SER A 101 34.67 0.46 -14.45
CA SER A 101 34.60 -0.15 -13.11
C SER A 101 33.73 0.64 -12.12
N LEU A 102 33.33 1.87 -12.48
CA LEU A 102 32.45 2.73 -11.71
C LEU A 102 31.03 2.75 -12.30
N GLU A 103 30.04 3.01 -11.45
CA GLU A 103 28.65 3.21 -11.83
C GLU A 103 28.22 4.65 -11.56
N ILE A 104 27.58 5.27 -12.54
CA ILE A 104 26.87 6.54 -12.37
C ILE A 104 25.44 6.22 -11.96
N ILE A 105 25.03 6.77 -10.81
CA ILE A 105 23.70 6.62 -10.25
C ILE A 105 22.92 7.91 -10.45
N GLU A 106 21.89 7.86 -11.30
CA GLU A 106 20.98 8.98 -11.56
C GLU A 106 19.63 8.75 -10.88
N PRO A 107 19.21 9.62 -9.94
CA PRO A 107 17.86 9.58 -9.38
C PRO A 107 16.79 9.81 -10.45
N LEU A 108 15.70 9.04 -10.38
CA LEU A 108 14.56 9.18 -11.30
C LEU A 108 13.45 10.09 -10.79
N ILE A 109 13.38 10.27 -9.48
CA ILE A 109 12.32 11.00 -8.78
C ILE A 109 12.92 12.14 -7.97
N ASP A 110 12.11 13.16 -7.71
CA ASP A 110 12.47 14.25 -6.82
C ASP A 110 12.82 13.71 -5.42
N ALA A 111 13.88 14.26 -4.82
CA ALA A 111 14.42 13.82 -3.53
C ALA A 111 13.39 13.89 -2.39
N LYS A 112 12.34 14.72 -2.51
CA LYS A 112 11.25 14.76 -1.52
C LYS A 112 10.53 13.41 -1.41
N TYR A 113 10.47 12.60 -2.45
CA TYR A 113 9.81 11.29 -2.39
C TYR A 113 10.73 10.16 -1.89
N ALA A 114 12.02 10.44 -1.67
CA ALA A 114 13.04 9.41 -1.43
C ALA A 114 13.15 8.96 0.04
N SER A 115 12.53 9.68 0.98
CA SER A 115 12.58 9.35 2.41
C SER A 115 11.24 9.56 3.10
N ARG A 116 11.08 8.92 4.26
CA ARG A 116 9.88 9.05 5.10
C ARG A 116 9.71 10.47 5.65
N GLU A 117 10.82 11.13 5.91
CA GLU A 117 10.89 12.45 6.56
C GLU A 117 10.56 13.58 5.58
N THR A 118 10.91 13.42 4.30
CA THR A 118 10.73 14.46 3.28
C THR A 118 9.47 14.28 2.45
N THR A 119 8.89 13.07 2.43
CA THR A 119 7.76 12.79 1.54
C THR A 119 6.50 13.57 1.91
N PRO A 120 5.88 14.24 0.93
CA PRO A 120 4.55 14.81 1.11
C PRO A 120 3.46 13.74 0.99
N LEU A 121 3.78 12.52 0.53
CA LEU A 121 2.79 11.49 0.27
C LEU A 121 2.33 10.85 1.59
N GLU A 122 1.03 10.92 1.81
CA GLU A 122 0.35 10.30 2.93
C GLU A 122 -0.98 9.71 2.46
N ILE A 123 -1.28 8.51 2.92
CA ILE A 123 -2.51 7.81 2.57
C ILE A 123 -3.14 7.18 3.80
N THR A 124 -4.46 7.01 3.73
CA THR A 124 -5.20 6.14 4.67
C THR A 124 -5.58 4.87 3.92
N ILE A 125 -5.21 3.71 4.46
CA ILE A 125 -5.54 2.40 3.90
C ILE A 125 -6.90 1.93 4.42
N PRO A 126 -7.95 1.84 3.57
CA PRO A 126 -9.20 1.15 3.91
C PRO A 126 -9.08 -0.37 3.75
N SER A 127 -10.15 -1.11 4.02
CA SER A 127 -10.24 -2.58 4.03
C SER A 127 -10.11 -3.29 2.67
N GLU A 128 -9.53 -2.64 1.67
CA GLU A 128 -9.05 -3.10 0.36
C GLU A 128 -8.84 -1.85 -0.49
N ALA A 129 -7.68 -1.71 -1.16
CA ALA A 129 -7.41 -0.48 -1.90
C ALA A 129 -6.62 -0.70 -3.19
N LYS A 130 -7.06 0.02 -4.23
CA LYS A 130 -6.23 0.33 -5.39
C LYS A 130 -5.85 1.81 -5.30
N ILE A 131 -4.56 2.13 -5.30
CA ILE A 131 -4.07 3.49 -5.11
C ILE A 131 -2.92 3.76 -6.07
N ASP A 132 -3.08 4.77 -6.93
CA ASP A 132 -2.04 5.20 -7.85
C ASP A 132 -1.34 6.46 -7.31
N PHE A 133 -0.03 6.57 -7.59
CA PHE A 133 0.80 7.70 -7.20
C PHE A 133 1.34 8.42 -8.43
N VAL A 134 1.30 9.74 -8.38
CA VAL A 134 2.01 10.61 -9.33
C VAL A 134 3.17 11.26 -8.57
N VAL A 135 4.38 11.12 -9.08
CA VAL A 135 5.61 11.67 -8.49
C VAL A 135 6.34 12.52 -9.50
N ASP A 136 6.96 13.61 -9.04
CA ASP A 136 7.80 14.45 -9.89
C ASP A 136 9.15 13.77 -10.18
N ARG A 137 9.70 14.05 -11.35
CA ARG A 137 11.05 13.63 -11.74
C ARG A 137 12.10 14.36 -10.91
N ALA A 138 13.29 13.76 -10.79
CA ALA A 138 14.45 14.45 -10.25
C ALA A 138 14.69 15.77 -11.01
N GLN A 139 15.02 16.82 -10.26
CA GLN A 139 15.38 18.14 -10.79
C GLN A 139 16.85 18.20 -11.20
#